data_AF-A0A2Z5EI72-F1
#
_entry.id   AF-A0A2Z5EI72-F1
#
_cell.length_a   1.000
_cell.length_b   1.000
_cell.length_c   1.000
_cell.angle_alpha   90.00
_cell.angle_beta   90.00
_cell.angle_gamma   90.00
#
_symmetry.space_group_name_H-M   'P 1'
#
loop_
_entity.id
_entity.type
_entity.pdbx_description
1 polymer ?
#
loop_
_entity_poly.entity_id
_entity_poly.type
_entity_poly.pdbx_seq_one_letter_code
_entity_poly.pdbx_strand_id
1 'polypeptide(L)'
;MTDAQGDEIPAELRAFFDDSPTALSLASVIGDHPLVYVNRKFVDLTGYSAEEILGRNCRVLQRDVDDREARSMLSVFLLNEDAEGVRTPIVNFRKDGTAFVNLLYLSRLRAPAGQTRYFFASQFDISRVQPQRLNDYDRELRRTLTRLARLAADSGLIVEEALATIADAAATIAQAKLTLVGLEDCSAR
;
A
#
# COMPACT_ATOMS: atom_id res chain seq x y z
N MET A 1 16.56 -8.81 9.55
CA MET A 1 16.48 -8.27 8.18
C MET A 1 16.75 -6.78 8.28
N THR A 2 17.85 -6.33 7.71
CA THR A 2 18.22 -4.92 7.56
C THR A 2 17.54 -4.34 6.32
N ASP A 3 17.20 -3.05 6.35
CA ASP A 3 16.71 -2.33 5.18
C ASP A 3 17.85 -2.01 4.18
N ALA A 4 17.54 -1.27 3.12
CA ALA A 4 18.52 -0.86 2.11
C ALA A 4 19.54 0.18 2.62
N GLN A 5 19.30 0.81 3.78
CA GLN A 5 20.25 1.68 4.48
C GLN A 5 21.20 0.90 5.39
N GLY A 6 20.94 -0.40 5.63
CA GLY A 6 21.66 -1.20 6.62
C GLY A 6 21.12 -1.03 8.05
N ASP A 7 20.03 -0.28 8.24
CA ASP A 7 19.35 -0.13 9.52
C ASP A 7 18.40 -1.31 9.74
N GLU A 8 18.34 -1.84 10.97
CA GLU A 8 17.34 -2.84 11.31
C GLU A 8 15.97 -2.20 11.49
N ILE A 9 14.96 -2.80 10.84
CA ILE A 9 13.56 -2.45 11.10
C ILE A 9 13.28 -2.69 12.60
N PRO A 10 12.78 -1.70 13.35
CA PRO A 10 12.49 -1.85 14.78
C PRO A 10 11.65 -3.09 15.08
N ALA A 11 11.97 -3.81 16.15
CA ALA A 11 11.33 -5.08 16.48
C ALA A 11 9.82 -4.91 16.74
N GLU A 12 9.45 -3.80 17.38
CA GLU A 12 8.09 -3.38 17.68
C GLU A 12 7.28 -3.14 16.40
N LEU A 13 7.93 -2.54 15.38
CA LEU A 13 7.32 -2.32 14.08
C LEU A 13 7.09 -3.65 13.34
N ARG A 14 8.04 -4.58 13.41
CA ARG A 14 7.86 -5.94 12.85
C ARG A 14 6.71 -6.68 13.52
N ALA A 15 6.69 -6.70 14.85
CA ALA A 15 5.62 -7.33 15.63
C ALA A 15 4.24 -6.75 15.29
N PHE A 16 4.15 -5.43 15.12
CA PHE A 16 2.92 -4.76 14.68
C PHE A 16 2.43 -5.28 13.31
N PHE A 17 3.34 -5.42 12.34
CA PHE A 17 2.99 -5.90 11.01
C PHE A 17 2.50 -7.34 11.06
N ASP A 18 3.18 -8.20 11.82
CA ASP A 18 2.86 -9.62 11.93
C ASP A 18 1.49 -9.86 12.56
N ASP A 19 1.14 -9.05 13.57
CA ASP A 19 -0.15 -9.12 14.27
C ASP A 19 -1.28 -8.33 13.58
N SER A 20 -0.98 -7.61 12.51
CA SER A 20 -1.98 -6.77 11.83
C SER A 20 -2.95 -7.62 11.00
N PRO A 21 -4.27 -7.39 11.11
CA PRO A 21 -5.27 -8.04 10.25
C PRO A 21 -5.24 -7.48 8.82
N THR A 22 -4.65 -6.30 8.63
CA THR A 22 -4.54 -5.58 7.37
C THR A 22 -3.33 -6.07 6.57
N ALA A 23 -3.43 -6.14 5.23
CA ALA A 23 -2.26 -6.34 4.38
C ALA A 23 -1.37 -5.09 4.42
N LEU A 24 -0.13 -5.26 4.88
CA LEU A 24 0.81 -4.17 5.13
C LEU A 24 2.16 -4.43 4.47
N SER A 25 2.80 -3.35 4.04
CA SER A 25 4.14 -3.38 3.46
C SER A 25 4.97 -2.14 3.83
N LEU A 26 6.28 -2.31 3.95
CA LEU A 26 7.27 -1.24 4.04
C LEU A 26 8.16 -1.24 2.81
N ALA A 27 8.41 -0.07 2.25
CA ALA A 27 9.39 0.14 1.18
C ALA A 27 10.50 1.08 1.66
N SER A 28 11.71 0.85 1.14
CA SER A 28 12.82 1.79 1.33
C SER A 28 12.58 3.08 0.55
N VAL A 29 13.07 4.20 1.08
CA VAL A 29 13.14 5.46 0.32
C VAL A 29 14.30 5.48 -0.69
N ILE A 30 15.21 4.50 -0.65
CA ILE A 30 16.39 4.44 -1.53
C ILE A 30 16.10 3.67 -2.81
N GLY A 31 16.70 4.16 -3.90
CA GLY A 31 16.67 3.52 -5.20
C GLY A 31 15.25 3.48 -5.76
N ASP A 32 14.82 2.31 -6.21
CA ASP A 32 13.53 2.11 -6.85
C ASP A 32 12.43 1.70 -5.85
N HIS A 33 12.51 2.18 -4.61
CA HIS A 33 11.60 1.87 -3.51
C HIS A 33 11.31 0.37 -3.34
N PRO A 34 12.34 -0.48 -3.17
CA PRO A 34 12.15 -1.90 -2.96
C PRO A 34 11.41 -2.15 -1.64
N LEU A 35 10.54 -3.16 -1.65
CA LEU A 35 9.88 -3.65 -0.45
C LEU A 35 10.91 -4.27 0.50
N VAL A 36 10.98 -3.75 1.72
CA VAL A 36 11.88 -4.25 2.78
C VAL A 36 11.15 -5.10 3.80
N TYR A 37 9.82 -4.98 3.87
CA TYR A 37 8.99 -5.83 4.70
C TYR A 37 7.58 -5.99 4.12
N VAL A 38 7.01 -7.18 4.27
CA VAL A 38 5.59 -7.47 3.98
C VAL A 38 5.07 -8.42 5.04
N ASN A 39 3.83 -8.24 5.46
CA ASN A 39 3.23 -9.15 6.45
C ASN A 39 2.52 -10.34 5.78
N ARG A 40 2.07 -11.29 6.61
CA ARG A 40 1.33 -12.47 6.14
C ARG A 40 0.08 -12.12 5.34
N LYS A 41 -0.64 -11.07 5.74
CA LYS A 41 -1.86 -10.62 5.05
C LYS A 41 -1.58 -10.09 3.66
N PHE A 42 -0.45 -9.42 3.45
CA PHE A 42 0.00 -9.02 2.11
C PHE A 42 0.28 -10.24 1.23
N VAL A 43 0.99 -11.24 1.77
CA VAL A 43 1.28 -12.50 1.08
C VAL A 43 -0.01 -13.22 0.69
N ASP A 44 -0.96 -13.34 1.62
CA ASP A 44 -2.25 -13.99 1.37
C ASP A 44 -3.08 -13.22 0.33
N LEU A 45 -3.06 -11.87 0.36
CA LEU A 45 -3.80 -11.03 -0.58
C LEU A 45 -3.26 -11.13 -2.01
N THR A 46 -1.94 -11.08 -2.16
CA THR A 46 -1.26 -10.98 -3.46
C THR A 46 -0.88 -12.34 -4.06
N GLY A 47 -0.76 -13.37 -3.23
CA GLY A 47 -0.31 -14.71 -3.62
C GLY A 47 1.20 -14.82 -3.85
N TYR A 48 1.97 -13.73 -3.67
CA TYR A 48 3.43 -13.77 -3.70
C TYR A 48 3.98 -14.14 -2.34
N SER A 49 4.98 -15.02 -2.30
CA SER A 49 5.73 -15.24 -1.06
C SER A 49 6.58 -14.01 -0.71
N ALA A 50 6.97 -13.89 0.57
CA ALA A 50 7.86 -12.83 1.02
C ALA A 50 9.18 -12.85 0.23
N GLU A 51 9.77 -14.03 0.00
CA GLU A 51 11.03 -14.21 -0.73
C GLU A 51 10.97 -13.70 -2.18
N GLU A 52 9.81 -13.80 -2.83
CA GLU A 52 9.63 -13.39 -4.23
C GLU A 52 9.42 -11.88 -4.40
N ILE A 53 8.95 -11.20 -3.36
CA ILE A 53 8.51 -9.81 -3.42
C ILE A 53 9.46 -8.84 -2.71
N LEU A 54 10.14 -9.29 -1.66
CA LEU A 54 11.12 -8.48 -0.96
C LEU A 54 12.29 -8.13 -1.88
N GLY A 55 12.78 -6.89 -1.78
CA GLY A 55 13.79 -6.33 -2.67
C GLY A 55 13.26 -5.81 -4.01
N ARG A 56 11.96 -5.93 -4.28
CA ARG A 56 11.33 -5.46 -5.53
C ARG A 56 10.38 -4.30 -5.27
N ASN A 57 10.21 -3.42 -6.25
CA ASN A 57 9.19 -2.38 -6.18
C ASN A 57 7.78 -3.00 -6.24
N CYS A 58 6.84 -2.46 -5.47
CA CYS A 58 5.46 -2.95 -5.41
C CYS A 58 4.70 -2.87 -6.76
N ARG A 59 5.20 -2.09 -7.74
CA ARG A 59 4.62 -2.01 -9.09
C ARG A 59 4.60 -3.34 -9.84
N VAL A 60 5.34 -4.36 -9.39
CA VAL A 60 5.24 -5.72 -9.93
C VAL A 60 3.81 -6.26 -9.88
N LEU A 61 2.97 -5.77 -8.95
CA LEU A 61 1.55 -6.09 -8.87
C LEU A 61 0.73 -5.46 -10.00
N GLN A 62 1.20 -4.41 -10.68
CA GLN A 62 0.45 -3.71 -11.73
C GLN A 62 0.53 -4.43 -13.09
N ARG A 63 1.56 -5.24 -13.32
CA ARG A 63 1.88 -5.83 -14.64
C ARG A 63 1.91 -4.73 -15.72
N ASP A 64 1.31 -4.98 -16.87
CA ASP A 64 1.32 -4.09 -18.03
C ASP A 64 0.16 -3.08 -18.06
N VAL A 65 -0.74 -3.09 -17.06
CA VAL A 65 -1.90 -2.19 -17.02
C VAL A 65 -1.46 -0.73 -16.88
N ASP A 66 -2.00 0.15 -17.72
CA ASP A 66 -1.68 1.57 -17.71
C ASP A 66 -2.66 2.40 -16.87
N ASP A 67 -2.54 2.32 -15.53
CA ASP A 67 -3.33 3.14 -14.61
C ASP A 67 -2.69 4.53 -14.39
N ARG A 68 -2.76 5.39 -15.42
CA ARG A 68 -2.10 6.72 -15.42
C ARG A 68 -2.52 7.61 -14.26
N GLU A 69 -3.80 7.56 -13.89
CA GLU A 69 -4.35 8.38 -12.81
C GLU A 69 -3.75 7.99 -11.45
N ALA A 70 -3.81 6.69 -11.11
CA ALA A 70 -3.22 6.21 -9.86
C ALA A 70 -1.70 6.43 -9.84
N ARG A 71 -1.01 6.18 -10.96
CA ARG A 71 0.44 6.41 -11.09
C ARG A 71 0.82 7.88 -10.92
N SER A 72 0.02 8.80 -11.44
CA SER A 72 0.27 10.22 -11.28
C SER A 72 0.20 10.63 -9.81
N MET A 73 -0.86 10.23 -9.09
CA MET A 73 -0.99 10.52 -7.65
C MET A 73 0.15 9.92 -6.83
N LEU A 74 0.52 8.67 -7.10
CA LEU A 74 1.64 8.01 -6.43
C LEU A 74 2.98 8.70 -6.75
N SER A 75 3.17 9.16 -7.99
CA SER A 75 4.39 9.88 -8.39
C SER A 75 4.49 11.23 -7.70
N VAL A 76 3.38 11.98 -7.59
CA VAL A 76 3.34 13.25 -6.84
C VAL A 76 3.72 13.01 -5.38
N PHE A 77 3.16 11.98 -4.75
CA PHE A 77 3.53 11.62 -3.39
C PHE A 77 5.02 11.29 -3.27
N LEU A 78 5.57 10.44 -4.14
CA LEU A 78 6.96 10.00 -4.04
C LEU A 78 7.97 11.12 -4.32
N LEU A 79 7.63 12.08 -5.19
CA LEU A 79 8.52 13.18 -5.59
C LEU A 79 8.44 14.41 -4.69
N ASN A 80 7.34 14.61 -3.96
CA ASN A 80 7.16 15.74 -3.08
C ASN A 80 7.24 15.29 -1.61
N GLU A 81 8.31 15.70 -0.92
CA GLU A 81 8.48 15.40 0.51
C GLU A 81 7.38 16.01 1.36
N ASP A 82 6.77 17.13 1.00
CA ASP A 82 5.70 17.76 1.79
C ASP A 82 4.30 17.24 1.41
N ALA A 83 4.21 16.23 0.53
CA ALA A 83 2.93 15.65 0.14
C ALA A 83 2.34 14.79 1.27
N GLU A 84 1.09 15.10 1.61
CA GLU A 84 0.24 14.24 2.43
C GLU A 84 0.15 12.82 1.85
N GLY A 85 -0.03 11.84 2.73
CA GLY A 85 -0.33 10.45 2.36
C GLY A 85 -1.42 10.30 1.30
N VAL A 86 -1.24 9.33 0.42
CA VAL A 86 -2.12 9.07 -0.72
C VAL A 86 -3.00 7.88 -0.45
N ARG A 87 -4.28 8.02 -0.79
CA ARG A 87 -5.24 6.92 -0.85
C ARG A 87 -5.82 6.84 -2.25
N THR A 88 -5.63 5.72 -2.94
CA THR A 88 -6.11 5.57 -4.32
C THR A 88 -6.46 4.11 -4.66
N PRO A 89 -7.58 3.85 -5.36
CA PRO A 89 -7.84 2.56 -5.97
C PRO A 89 -6.95 2.38 -7.21
N ILE A 90 -6.17 1.29 -7.23
CA ILE A 90 -5.31 0.91 -8.35
C ILE A 90 -5.59 -0.54 -8.77
N VAL A 91 -5.55 -0.82 -10.07
CA VAL A 91 -5.64 -2.19 -10.57
C VAL A 91 -4.33 -2.92 -10.29
N ASN A 92 -4.43 -4.06 -9.61
CA ASN A 92 -3.33 -4.98 -9.37
C ASN A 92 -3.73 -6.40 -9.78
N PHE A 93 -2.73 -7.27 -9.89
CA PHE A 93 -2.87 -8.67 -10.21
C PHE A 93 -2.19 -9.50 -9.14
N ARG A 94 -2.89 -10.55 -8.73
CA ARG A 94 -2.30 -11.61 -7.92
C ARG A 94 -1.27 -12.38 -8.75
N LYS A 95 -0.45 -13.17 -8.07
CA LYS A 95 0.54 -14.06 -8.70
C LYS A 95 -0.10 -15.00 -9.73
N ASP A 96 -1.31 -15.48 -9.48
CA ASP A 96 -2.05 -16.35 -10.39
C ASP A 96 -2.65 -15.62 -11.61
N GLY A 97 -2.45 -14.30 -11.71
CA GLY A 97 -2.99 -13.46 -12.77
C GLY A 97 -4.40 -12.93 -12.51
N THR A 98 -5.01 -13.24 -11.36
CA THR A 98 -6.33 -12.70 -11.02
C THR A 98 -6.25 -11.20 -10.76
N ALA A 99 -6.94 -10.41 -11.58
CA ALA A 99 -7.08 -8.97 -11.37
C ALA A 99 -7.89 -8.64 -10.11
N PHE A 100 -7.49 -7.58 -9.42
CA PHE A 100 -8.24 -6.99 -8.32
C PHE A 100 -7.97 -5.49 -8.21
N VAL A 101 -8.93 -4.75 -7.66
CA VAL A 101 -8.75 -3.34 -7.32
C VAL A 101 -8.20 -3.27 -5.91
N ASN A 102 -6.94 -2.88 -5.83
CA ASN A 102 -6.25 -2.59 -4.59
C ASN A 102 -6.55 -1.15 -4.17
N LEU A 103 -7.31 -0.97 -3.10
CA LEU A 103 -7.38 0.32 -2.41
C LEU A 103 -6.07 0.50 -1.62
N LEU A 104 -5.13 1.18 -2.26
CA LEU A 104 -3.81 1.45 -1.72
C LEU A 104 -3.86 2.70 -0.85
N TYR A 105 -3.35 2.58 0.36
CA TYR A 105 -2.95 3.71 1.20
C TYR A 105 -1.44 3.74 1.27
N LEU A 106 -0.84 4.92 1.15
CA LEU A 106 0.59 5.17 1.21
C LEU A 106 0.87 6.36 2.12
N SER A 107 1.76 6.19 3.10
CA SER A 107 2.22 7.27 3.98
C SER A 107 3.71 7.15 4.29
N ARG A 108 4.26 8.19 4.91
CA ARG A 108 5.67 8.23 5.32
C ARG A 108 5.83 7.87 6.78
N LEU A 109 6.87 7.10 7.09
CA LEU A 109 7.40 6.95 8.43
C LEU A 109 8.66 7.81 8.52
N ARG A 110 8.60 8.88 9.31
CA ARG A 110 9.68 9.86 9.45
C ARG A 110 10.44 9.66 10.76
N ALA A 111 11.73 9.93 10.76
CA ALA A 111 12.49 10.14 11.99
C ALA A 111 12.09 11.48 12.64
N PRO A 112 12.43 11.73 13.93
CA PRO A 112 12.04 12.96 14.62
C PRO A 112 12.72 14.20 14.01
N ALA A 113 13.84 14.00 13.31
CA ALA A 113 14.52 15.02 12.53
C ALA A 113 13.81 15.39 11.20
N GLY A 114 12.65 14.80 10.91
CA GLY A 114 11.83 15.08 9.71
C GLY A 114 12.17 14.23 8.49
N GLN A 115 13.30 13.51 8.50
CA GLN A 115 13.70 12.66 7.38
C GLN A 115 12.81 11.42 7.25
N THR A 116 12.29 11.17 6.05
CA THR A 116 11.56 9.94 5.72
C THR A 116 12.49 8.73 5.80
N ARG A 117 12.14 7.76 6.64
CA ARG A 117 12.86 6.48 6.79
C ARG A 117 12.29 5.41 5.88
N TYR A 118 10.96 5.29 5.87
CA TYR A 118 10.24 4.28 5.08
C TYR A 118 8.97 4.85 4.46
N PHE A 119 8.54 4.21 3.38
CA PHE A 119 7.17 4.31 2.92
C PHE A 119 6.36 3.16 3.51
N PHE A 120 5.29 3.51 4.21
CA PHE A 120 4.30 2.59 4.73
C PHE A 120 3.14 2.47 3.76
N ALA A 121 2.68 1.26 3.50
CA ALA A 121 1.46 1.06 2.73
C ALA A 121 0.54 -0.01 3.33
N SER A 122 -0.76 0.18 3.11
CA SER A 122 -1.79 -0.83 3.36
C SER A 122 -2.59 -1.11 2.10
N GLN A 123 -3.05 -2.35 1.93
CA GLN A 123 -3.77 -2.80 0.76
C GLN A 123 -5.11 -3.44 1.16
N PHE A 124 -6.17 -3.07 0.46
CA PHE A 124 -7.48 -3.71 0.60
C PHE A 124 -8.02 -4.11 -0.77
N ASP A 125 -8.49 -5.35 -0.92
CA ASP A 125 -9.22 -5.75 -2.13
C ASP A 125 -10.65 -5.20 -2.07
N ILE A 126 -10.95 -4.24 -2.95
CA ILE A 126 -12.28 -3.65 -3.06
C ILE A 126 -13.06 -4.13 -4.30
N SER A 127 -12.56 -5.15 -5.01
CA SER A 127 -13.11 -5.61 -6.30
C SER A 127 -14.54 -6.11 -6.23
N ARG A 128 -14.92 -6.69 -5.09
CA ARG A 128 -16.21 -7.36 -4.88
C ARG A 128 -17.03 -6.71 -3.76
N VAL A 129 -16.62 -5.52 -3.35
CA VAL A 129 -17.10 -4.90 -2.13
C VAL A 129 -18.23 -3.94 -2.49
N GLN A 130 -19.38 -4.14 -1.84
CA GLN A 130 -20.47 -3.17 -1.95
C GLN A 130 -20.02 -1.83 -1.36
N PRO A 131 -20.42 -0.69 -1.94
CA PRO A 131 -20.00 0.64 -1.48
C PRO A 131 -20.15 0.84 0.04
N GLN A 132 -21.18 0.27 0.67
CA GLN A 132 -21.41 0.41 2.12
C GLN A 132 -20.32 -0.21 3.00
N ARG A 133 -19.54 -1.16 2.48
CA ARG A 133 -18.45 -1.84 3.21
C ARG A 133 -17.09 -1.15 3.08
N LEU A 134 -16.98 -0.10 2.26
CA LEU A 134 -15.77 0.74 2.26
C LEU A 134 -15.54 1.43 3.60
N ASN A 135 -16.63 1.75 4.31
CA ASN A 135 -16.56 2.27 5.68
C ASN A 135 -15.90 1.30 6.67
N ASP A 136 -15.98 -0.01 6.41
CA ASP A 136 -15.29 -1.01 7.23
C ASP A 136 -13.77 -0.92 7.02
N TYR A 137 -13.32 -0.74 5.78
CA TYR A 137 -11.90 -0.52 5.48
C TYR A 137 -11.39 0.80 6.03
N ASP A 138 -12.18 1.87 5.97
CA ASP A 138 -11.80 3.15 6.61
C ASP A 138 -11.61 2.97 8.11
N ARG A 139 -12.51 2.23 8.76
CA ARG A 139 -12.43 1.95 10.18
C ARG A 139 -11.22 1.07 10.52
N GLU A 140 -10.96 0.04 9.72
CA GLU A 140 -9.83 -0.86 9.91
C GLU A 140 -8.49 -0.16 9.67
N LEU A 141 -8.39 0.63 8.60
CA LEU A 141 -7.22 1.45 8.30
C LEU A 141 -6.96 2.46 9.42
N ARG A 142 -7.99 3.20 9.87
CA ARG A 142 -7.86 4.14 10.99
C ARG A 142 -7.33 3.46 12.25
N ARG A 143 -7.89 2.29 12.62
CA ARG A 143 -7.39 1.51 13.77
C ARG A 143 -5.94 1.08 13.59
N THR A 144 -5.58 0.64 12.39
CA THR A 144 -4.22 0.24 12.03
C THR A 144 -3.26 1.42 12.17
N LEU A 145 -3.60 2.58 11.61
CA LEU A 145 -2.79 3.80 11.68
C LEU A 145 -2.66 4.33 13.11
N THR A 146 -3.73 4.34 13.91
CA THR A 146 -3.65 4.77 15.31
C THR A 146 -2.73 3.87 16.13
N ARG A 147 -2.74 2.55 15.89
CA ARG A 147 -1.82 1.62 16.55
C ARG A 147 -0.38 1.81 16.07
N LEU A 148 -0.19 1.96 14.75
CA LEU A 148 1.10 2.22 14.15
C LEU A 148 1.72 3.51 14.69
N ALA A 149 0.96 4.60 14.76
CA ALA A 149 1.45 5.90 15.24
C ALA A 149 1.97 5.84 16.67
N ARG A 150 1.28 5.10 17.56
CA ARG A 150 1.73 4.89 18.94
C ARG A 150 3.05 4.11 19.00
N LEU A 151 3.14 2.98 18.31
CA LEU A 151 4.33 2.12 18.31
C LEU A 151 5.52 2.77 17.59
N ALA A 152 5.24 3.48 16.51
CA ALA A 152 6.23 4.27 15.80
C ALA A 152 6.83 5.33 16.74
N ALA A 153 5.99 6.06 17.49
CA ALA A 153 6.47 7.06 18.44
C ALA A 153 7.42 6.47 19.50
N ASP A 154 7.08 5.28 20.03
CA ASP A 154 7.94 4.55 20.99
C ASP A 154 9.30 4.17 20.37
N SER A 155 9.35 3.99 19.05
CA SER A 155 10.55 3.66 18.27
C SER A 155 11.25 4.91 17.68
N GLY A 156 10.85 6.12 18.05
CA GLY A 156 11.39 7.36 17.49
C GLY A 156 10.99 7.61 16.03
N LEU A 157 9.86 7.08 15.58
CA LEU A 157 9.29 7.32 14.25
C LEU A 157 7.96 8.07 14.36
N ILE A 158 7.66 8.87 13.35
CA ILE A 158 6.42 9.64 13.23
C ILE A 158 5.71 9.16 11.97
N VAL A 159 4.45 8.74 12.12
CA VAL A 159 3.59 8.42 10.97
C VAL A 159 3.02 9.73 10.48
N GLU A 160 3.28 10.05 9.21
CA GLU A 160 2.62 11.18 8.56
C GLU A 160 1.19 10.79 8.25
N GLU A 161 0.23 11.37 8.99
CA GLU A 161 -1.18 11.12 8.76
C GLU A 161 -1.65 11.92 7.54
N ALA A 162 -2.19 11.20 6.57
CA ALA A 162 -3.22 11.76 5.71
C ALA A 162 -4.50 10.97 5.87
N LEU A 163 -5.56 11.68 6.20
CA LEU A 163 -6.93 11.19 6.18
C LEU A 163 -7.70 11.95 5.09
N ALA A 164 -7.09 12.10 3.92
CA ALA A 164 -7.76 12.67 2.76
C ALA A 164 -8.82 11.68 2.24
N THR A 165 -10.05 12.16 2.29
CA THR A 165 -11.32 11.46 2.10
C THR A 165 -11.53 11.01 0.65
N ILE A 166 -11.58 9.70 0.39
CA ILE A 166 -12.19 9.14 -0.83
C ILE A 166 -12.90 7.82 -0.48
N ALA A 167 -13.93 7.88 0.38
CA ALA A 167 -14.76 6.71 0.65
C ALA A 167 -15.88 6.53 -0.39
N ASP A 168 -16.51 7.62 -0.85
CA ASP A 168 -17.69 7.49 -1.73
C ASP A 168 -17.36 7.21 -3.20
N ALA A 169 -16.26 7.75 -3.73
CA ALA A 169 -15.90 7.55 -5.14
C ALA A 169 -15.18 6.21 -5.41
N ALA A 170 -14.54 5.61 -4.40
CA ALA A 170 -13.65 4.46 -4.59
C ALA A 170 -14.37 3.21 -5.12
N ALA A 171 -15.62 2.96 -4.71
CA ALA A 171 -16.38 1.79 -5.21
C ALA A 171 -16.75 1.94 -6.69
N THR A 172 -17.24 3.11 -7.09
CA THR A 172 -17.57 3.42 -8.49
C THR A 172 -16.32 3.32 -9.36
N ILE A 173 -15.21 3.89 -8.89
CA ILE A 173 -13.92 3.80 -9.58
C ILE A 173 -13.45 2.34 -9.69
N ALA A 174 -13.60 1.54 -8.63
CA ALA A 174 -13.22 0.13 -8.65
C ALA A 174 -13.99 -0.66 -9.72
N GLN A 175 -15.31 -0.49 -9.78
CA GLN A 175 -16.14 -1.20 -10.75
C GLN A 175 -15.85 -0.76 -12.19
N ALA A 176 -15.61 0.54 -12.40
CA ALA A 176 -15.17 1.07 -13.69
C ALA A 176 -13.82 0.49 -14.12
N LYS A 177 -12.83 0.47 -13.23
CA LYS A 177 -11.48 -0.06 -13.49
C LYS A 177 -11.50 -1.55 -13.84
N LEU A 178 -12.29 -2.37 -13.15
CA LEU A 178 -12.42 -3.81 -13.50
C LEU A 178 -13.10 -4.03 -14.85
N THR A 179 -14.07 -3.20 -15.19
CA THR A 179 -14.74 -3.28 -16.50
C THR A 179 -13.76 -2.97 -17.62
N LEU A 180 -12.92 -1.94 -17.45
CA LEU A 180 -11.89 -1.58 -18.42
C LEU A 180 -10.87 -2.71 -18.63
N VAL A 181 -10.37 -3.31 -17.55
CA VAL A 181 -9.44 -4.45 -17.65
C VAL A 181 -10.09 -5.63 -18.39
N GLY A 182 -11.36 -5.94 -18.11
CA GLY A 182 -12.08 -7.01 -18.80
C GLY A 182 -12.34 -6.73 -20.29
N LEU A 183 -12.41 -5.46 -20.69
CA LEU A 183 -12.50 -5.06 -22.11
C LEU A 183 -11.14 -5.16 -22.81
N GLU A 184 -10.05 -4.82 -22.12
CA GLU A 184 -8.68 -4.92 -22.66
C GLU A 184 -8.30 -6.38 -22.94
N ASP A 185 -8.61 -7.31 -22.03
CA ASP A 185 -8.40 -8.76 -22.23
C ASP A 185 -9.18 -9.34 -23.42
N CYS A 186 -10.33 -8.76 -23.77
CA CYS A 186 -11.12 -9.15 -24.94
C CYS A 186 -10.56 -8.61 -26.26
N SER A 187 -9.82 -7.50 -26.24
CA SER A 187 -9.26 -6.86 -27.44
C SER A 187 -7.91 -7.44 -27.89
N ALA A 188 -7.29 -8.29 -27.05
CA ALA A 188 -6.03 -8.97 -27.34
C ALA A 188 -6.21 -10.38 -27.96
N ARG A 189 -7.41 -10.72 -28.45
CA ARG A 189 -7.72 -12.00 -29.14
C ARG A 189 -7.98 -11.84 -30.62
#